data_AF-A0A520ME21-F1
#
_entry.id   AF-A0A520ME21-F1
#
_cell.length_a   1.000
_cell.length_b   1.000
_cell.length_c   1.000
_cell.angle_alpha   90.00
_cell.angle_beta   90.00
_cell.angle_gamma   90.00
#
_symmetry.space_group_name_H-M   'P 1'
#
loop_
_entity.id
_entity.type
_entity.pdbx_description
1 polymer ?
#
loop_
_entity_poly.entity_id
_entity_poly.type
_entity_poly.pdbx_seq_one_letter_code
_entity_poly.pdbx_strand_id
1 'polypeptide(L)'
;MNVHLHDFIGMVGSAMIVVTYLLVQLRRMQITDVRYSLFNATGAGLILFSLTVNFNLSAFVIEAFWLLISCIGLIQFLRERLWR
;
A
#
# COMPACT_ATOMS: atom_id res chain seq x y z
N MET A 1 23.25 -1.14 -14.77
CA MET A 1 22.23 -0.54 -13.89
C MET A 1 22.34 -1.26 -12.57
N ASN A 2 22.92 -0.62 -11.55
CA ASN A 2 23.05 -1.24 -10.23
C ASN A 2 21.71 -1.05 -9.52
N VAL A 3 20.97 -2.12 -9.29
CA VAL A 3 19.74 -2.06 -8.49
C VAL A 3 20.19 -1.89 -7.04
N HIS A 4 19.97 -0.71 -6.49
CA HIS A 4 20.26 -0.47 -5.09
C HIS A 4 19.14 -1.09 -4.23
N LEU A 5 19.47 -1.46 -3.00
CA LEU A 5 18.53 -2.17 -2.11
C LEU A 5 17.23 -1.39 -1.91
N HIS A 6 17.28 -0.05 -1.86
CA HIS A 6 16.09 0.79 -1.73
C HIS A 6 15.20 0.73 -2.98
N ASP A 7 15.78 0.73 -4.19
CA ASP A 7 15.01 0.60 -5.44
C ASP A 7 14.29 -0.76 -5.48
N PHE A 8 14.95 -1.83 -5.03
CA PHE A 8 14.33 -3.15 -4.91
C PHE A 8 13.16 -3.16 -3.91
N ILE A 9 13.32 -2.50 -2.75
CA ILE A 9 12.24 -2.35 -1.76
C ILE A 9 11.05 -1.60 -2.37
N GLY A 10 11.31 -0.50 -3.09
CA GLY A 10 10.27 0.24 -3.81
C GLY A 10 9.55 -0.62 -4.84
N MET A 11 10.29 -1.41 -5.63
CA MET A 11 9.71 -2.34 -6.60
C MET A 11 8.84 -3.41 -5.96
N VAL A 12 9.26 -3.99 -4.82
CA VAL A 12 8.45 -4.95 -4.05
C VAL A 12 7.15 -4.27 -3.57
N GLY A 13 7.23 -3.04 -3.07
CA GLY A 13 6.06 -2.25 -2.69
C GLY A 13 5.09 -2.04 -3.85
N SER A 14 5.59 -1.61 -5.01
CA SER A 14 4.78 -1.41 -6.22
C SER A 14 4.14 -2.72 -6.70
N ALA A 15 4.90 -3.81 -6.74
CA ALA A 15 4.38 -5.13 -7.12
C ALA A 15 3.25 -5.56 -6.18
N MET A 16 3.38 -5.31 -4.89
CA MET A 16 2.38 -5.68 -3.89
C MET A 16 1.09 -4.87 -4.03
N ILE A 17 1.17 -3.55 -4.31
CA ILE A 17 0.00 -2.73 -4.63
C ILE A 17 -0.69 -3.27 -5.89
N VAL A 18 0.05 -3.49 -6.96
CA VAL A 18 -0.50 -3.99 -8.24
C VAL A 18 -1.16 -5.37 -8.09
N VAL A 19 -0.53 -6.29 -7.36
CA VAL A 19 -1.11 -7.62 -7.05
C VAL A 19 -2.38 -7.48 -6.22
N THR A 20 -2.40 -6.56 -5.24
CA THR A 20 -3.60 -6.29 -4.44
C THR A 20 -4.75 -5.82 -5.33
N TYR A 21 -4.49 -4.88 -6.24
CA TYR A 21 -5.48 -4.44 -7.24
C TYR A 21 -5.92 -5.55 -8.18
N LEU A 22 -4.99 -6.39 -8.63
CA LEU A 22 -5.30 -7.54 -9.47
C LEU A 22 -6.25 -8.51 -8.74
N LEU A 23 -6.00 -8.80 -7.46
CA LEU A 23 -6.87 -9.66 -6.66
C LEU A 23 -8.27 -9.05 -6.48
N VAL A 24 -8.36 -7.73 -6.30
CA VAL A 24 -9.64 -7.02 -6.28
C VAL A 24 -10.36 -7.15 -7.62
N GLN A 25 -9.67 -6.94 -8.74
CA GLN A 25 -10.24 -7.03 -10.09
C GLN A 25 -10.71 -8.45 -10.43
N LEU A 26 -9.98 -9.47 -9.96
CA LEU A 26 -10.34 -10.89 -10.07
C LEU A 26 -11.44 -11.31 -9.09
N ARG A 27 -11.98 -10.37 -8.28
CA ARG A 27 -12.96 -10.62 -7.22
C ARG A 27 -12.49 -11.65 -6.18
N ARG A 28 -11.17 -11.82 -6.04
CA ARG A 28 -10.51 -12.67 -5.03
C ARG A 28 -10.28 -11.91 -3.71
N MET A 29 -10.42 -10.59 -3.72
CA MET A 29 -10.35 -9.71 -2.57
C MET A 29 -11.41 -8.61 -2.70
N GLN A 30 -11.97 -8.15 -1.58
CA GLN A 30 -12.87 -6.99 -1.56
C GLN A 30 -12.12 -5.76 -1.03
N ILE A 31 -12.47 -4.56 -1.50
CA ILE A 31 -11.88 -3.29 -1.03
C ILE A 31 -12.22 -3.05 0.45
N THR A 32 -13.32 -3.63 0.94
CA THR A 32 -13.75 -3.58 2.34
C THR A 32 -13.01 -4.58 3.24
N ASP A 33 -12.22 -5.51 2.67
CA ASP A 33 -11.47 -6.47 3.47
C ASP A 33 -10.29 -5.79 4.16
N VAL A 34 -10.06 -6.10 5.45
CA VAL A 34 -8.86 -5.64 6.17
C VAL A 34 -7.56 -6.02 5.47
N ARG A 35 -7.55 -7.17 4.75
CA ARG A 35 -6.40 -7.64 3.97
C ARG A 35 -6.02 -6.64 2.88
N TYR A 36 -6.99 -6.06 2.19
CA TYR A 36 -6.75 -5.03 1.18
C TYR A 36 -6.03 -3.83 1.80
N SER A 37 -6.56 -3.30 2.90
CA SER A 37 -5.94 -2.16 3.60
C SER A 37 -4.53 -2.49 4.11
N LEU A 38 -4.29 -3.71 4.62
CA LEU A 38 -2.97 -4.11 5.10
C LEU A 38 -1.94 -4.22 3.97
N PHE A 39 -2.28 -4.90 2.88
CA PHE A 39 -1.36 -5.03 1.74
C PHE A 39 -1.12 -3.68 1.07
N ASN A 40 -2.15 -2.86 0.90
CA ASN A 40 -1.99 -1.55 0.28
C ASN A 40 -1.17 -0.60 1.15
N ALA A 41 -1.42 -0.55 2.47
CA ALA A 41 -0.61 0.22 3.42
C ALA A 41 0.86 -0.21 3.41
N THR A 42 1.10 -1.53 3.45
CA THR A 42 2.47 -2.05 3.47
C THR A 42 3.18 -1.74 2.14
N GLY A 43 2.49 -1.84 1.00
CA GLY A 43 3.05 -1.53 -0.31
C GLY A 43 3.43 -0.06 -0.43
N ALA A 44 2.51 0.83 -0.04
CA ALA A 44 2.74 2.27 -0.02
C ALA A 44 3.88 2.64 0.94
N GLY A 45 3.95 2.00 2.11
CA GLY A 45 5.03 2.19 3.08
C GLY A 45 6.41 1.83 2.52
N LEU A 46 6.53 0.72 1.78
CA LEU A 46 7.80 0.32 1.14
C LEU A 46 8.23 1.31 0.05
N ILE A 47 7.29 1.83 -0.75
CA ILE A 47 7.60 2.83 -1.77
C ILE A 47 8.01 4.15 -1.11
N LEU A 48 7.27 4.62 -0.11
CA LEU A 48 7.63 5.81 0.67
C LEU A 48 9.02 5.68 1.30
N PHE A 49 9.37 4.50 1.84
CA PHE A 49 10.71 4.22 2.36
C PHE A 49 11.78 4.36 1.26
N SER A 50 11.55 3.77 0.08
CA SER A 50 12.46 3.92 -1.07
C SER A 50 12.64 5.38 -1.49
N LEU A 51 11.58 6.18 -1.42
CA LEU A 51 11.59 7.60 -1.80
C LEU A 51 12.37 8.49 -0.81
N THR A 52 12.73 8.00 0.39
CA THR A 52 13.61 8.74 1.30
C THR A 52 15.05 8.87 0.79
N VAL A 53 15.47 7.97 -0.12
CA VAL A 53 16.81 7.96 -0.72
C VAL A 53 16.79 8.71 -2.06
N ASN A 54 15.90 8.30 -2.97
CA ASN A 54 15.72 8.90 -4.28
C ASN A 54 14.34 9.56 -4.36
N PHE A 55 14.25 10.81 -3.90
CA PHE A 55 12.97 11.49 -3.74
C PHE A 55 12.32 11.84 -5.08
N ASN A 56 11.04 11.48 -5.19
CA ASN A 56 10.16 11.90 -6.26
C ASN A 56 8.86 12.42 -5.64
N LEU A 57 8.57 13.72 -5.82
CA LEU A 57 7.42 14.36 -5.18
C LEU A 57 6.09 13.77 -5.64
N SER A 58 5.95 13.48 -6.94
CA SER A 58 4.71 12.94 -7.50
C SER A 58 4.41 11.55 -6.94
N ALA A 59 5.42 10.67 -6.90
CA ALA A 59 5.31 9.35 -6.31
C ALA A 59 5.05 9.43 -4.78
N PHE A 60 5.73 10.34 -4.08
CA PHE A 60 5.52 10.52 -2.65
C PHE A 60 4.07 10.90 -2.33
N VAL A 61 3.49 11.85 -3.07
CA VAL A 61 2.12 12.31 -2.85
C VAL A 61 1.10 11.19 -3.05
N ILE A 62 1.20 10.44 -4.16
CA ILE A 62 0.23 9.36 -4.42
C ILE A 62 0.35 8.23 -3.38
N GLU A 63 1.56 7.85 -2.98
CA GLU A 63 1.75 6.80 -1.99
C GLU A 63 1.34 7.25 -0.57
N ALA A 64 1.52 8.53 -0.23
CA ALA A 64 0.99 9.09 0.99
C ALA A 64 -0.55 9.00 1.03
N PHE A 65 -1.23 9.30 -0.09
CA PHE A 65 -2.68 9.09 -0.18
C PHE A 65 -3.07 7.62 -0.06
N TRP A 66 -2.34 6.71 -0.71
CA TRP A 66 -2.61 5.27 -0.58
C TRP A 66 -2.47 4.78 0.86
N LEU A 67 -1.45 5.24 1.56
CA LEU A 67 -1.26 4.93 2.97
C LEU A 67 -2.41 5.48 3.83
N LEU A 68 -2.81 6.74 3.61
CA LEU A 68 -3.94 7.36 4.34
C LEU A 68 -5.26 6.63 4.11
N ILE A 69 -5.60 6.32 2.86
CA ILE A 69 -6.82 5.56 2.50
C ILE A 69 -6.80 4.19 3.19
N SER A 70 -5.65 3.55 3.23
CA SER A 70 -5.49 2.25 3.89
C SER A 70 -5.67 2.34 5.41
N CYS A 71 -5.14 3.38 6.06
CA CYS A 71 -5.39 3.66 7.47
C CYS A 71 -6.88 3.87 7.76
N ILE A 72 -7.59 4.63 6.91
CA ILE A 72 -9.03 4.84 7.04
C ILE A 72 -9.80 3.51 6.95
N GLY A 73 -9.43 2.62 6.03
CA GLY A 73 -10.01 1.27 5.91
C GLY A 73 -9.78 0.43 7.18
N LEU A 74 -8.56 0.46 7.71
CA LEU A 74 -8.21 -0.28 8.93
C LEU A 74 -8.96 0.24 10.16
N ILE A 75 -9.10 1.57 10.31
CA ILE A 75 -9.86 2.18 11.41
C ILE A 75 -11.34 1.77 11.34
N GLN A 76 -11.93 1.75 10.15
CA GLN A 76 -13.32 1.30 9.97
C GLN A 76 -13.50 -0.16 10.37
N PHE A 77 -12.58 -1.04 9.95
CA PHE A 77 -12.59 -2.44 10.35
C PHE A 77 -12.49 -2.63 11.87
N LEU A 78 -11.59 -1.89 12.53
CA LEU A 78 -11.46 -1.94 13.99
C LEU A 78 -12.73 -1.44 14.68
N ARG A 79 -13.32 -0.34 14.21
CA ARG A 79 -14.57 0.20 14.73
C ARG A 79 -15.70 -0.83 14.62
N GLU A 80 -15.90 -1.45 13.47
CA GLU A 80 -16.92 -2.49 13.29
C GLU A 80 -16.74 -3.68 14.23
N ARG A 81 -15.50 -4.03 14.59
CA ARG A 81 -15.22 -5.11 15.54
C ARG A 81 -15.44 -4.71 17.00
N LEU A 82 -15.24 -3.43 17.34
CA LEU A 82 -15.49 -2.87 18.67
C LEU A 82 -16.98 -2.70 18.98
N TRP A 83 -17.82 -2.52 17.96
CA TRP A 83 -19.28 -2.35 18.09
C TRP A 83 -20.07 -3.65 17.92
N ARG A 84 -19.40 -4.81 17.83
CA ARG A 84 -19.99 -6.15 17.87
C ARG A 84 -19.85 -6.75 19.25
#